data_AF-A0A4S2DEJ2-F1
#
_entry.id   AF-A0A4S2DEJ2-F1
#
_cell.length_a   1.000
_cell.length_b   1.000
_cell.length_c   1.000
_cell.angle_alpha   90.00
_cell.angle_beta   90.00
_cell.angle_gamma   90.00
#
_symmetry.space_group_name_H-M   'P 1'
#
loop_
_entity.id
_entity.type
_entity.pdbx_description
1 polymer ?
#
loop_
_entity_poly.entity_id
_entity_poly.type
_entity_poly.pdbx_seq_one_letter_code
_entity_poly.pdbx_strand_id
1 'polypeptide(L)'
;MKMYVMLLSLLSLYSCHNTNDCKAFVGISDVMEYGYEVSKPSLLCLINDSRQSQTVCKNDFLTSDFVYYIVDDSPNTILGKMLNPPVYPVYIIFEKDSIVSVVCHEEMRKKVENSTGKLLKNELLNFGNNNRNYINYLNALLRLSMYLEKQDMNYTMELNYLDSLVRKQNKFYGKYLLAQLYKDLDVKNADEMYSDLWVNSTKNDMEEYPEEFIDIMKCKDHLVLVNKEDILFDYTEYDFGIISPNKEVTCNFSFTNNSSNKFIIHNVITTCGCTVPVWNRKPIAPNTRDSISVKFKSNYTGVSHKTIIIEGNCKQKIELKIRASICN
;
A
#
# COMPACT_ATOMS: atom_id res chain seq x y z
N MET A 1 -8.49 -13.53 16.58
CA MET A 1 -9.14 -12.32 16.05
C MET A 1 -8.37 -11.90 14.81
N LYS A 2 -8.85 -12.33 13.63
CA LYS A 2 -8.15 -12.24 12.33
C LYS A 2 -8.04 -10.77 11.92
N MET A 3 -6.94 -10.11 12.30
CA MET A 3 -6.61 -8.74 11.87
C MET A 3 -5.82 -8.85 10.56
N TYR A 4 -6.49 -9.29 9.49
CA TYR A 4 -5.91 -9.15 8.16
C TYR A 4 -5.68 -7.67 7.91
N VAL A 5 -4.50 -7.35 7.42
CA VAL A 5 -4.04 -6.01 7.08
C VAL A 5 -4.92 -5.49 5.95
N MET A 6 -6.10 -5.01 6.31
CA MET A 6 -6.98 -4.25 5.45
C MET A 6 -6.61 -2.78 5.62
N LEU A 7 -5.40 -2.44 5.18
CA LEU A 7 -5.12 -1.07 4.75
C LEU A 7 -5.79 -0.92 3.38
N LEU A 8 -7.12 -0.79 3.40
CA LEU A 8 -7.86 -0.06 2.38
C LEU A 8 -7.24 1.33 2.33
N SER A 9 -6.18 1.50 1.54
CA SER A 9 -5.79 2.82 1.08
C SER A 9 -6.98 3.30 0.26
N LEU A 10 -7.85 4.09 0.90
CA LEU A 10 -8.98 4.75 0.27
C LEU A 10 -8.47 5.49 -0.97
N LEU A 11 -8.67 4.91 -2.16
CA LEU A 11 -8.43 5.59 -3.42
C LEU A 11 -9.54 6.62 -3.54
N SER A 12 -9.25 7.90 -3.35
CA SER A 12 -10.22 8.94 -3.70
C SER A 12 -10.25 9.06 -5.22
N LEU A 13 -11.17 8.33 -5.85
CA LEU A 13 -11.36 8.32 -7.30
C LEU A 13 -12.28 9.49 -7.68
N TYR A 14 -11.81 10.42 -8.53
CA TYR A 14 -12.66 11.46 -9.12
C TYR A 14 -12.97 11.08 -10.57
N SER A 15 -14.23 10.78 -10.89
CA SER A 15 -14.64 10.59 -12.29
C SER A 15 -15.02 11.92 -12.94
N CYS A 16 -14.46 12.23 -14.10
CA CYS A 16 -14.96 13.32 -14.95
C CYS A 16 -15.90 12.74 -16.01
N HIS A 17 -17.16 12.50 -15.65
CA HIS A 17 -18.19 12.17 -16.64
C HIS A 17 -19.11 13.38 -16.81
N ASN A 18 -18.84 14.20 -17.84
CA ASN A 18 -19.39 15.54 -18.03
C ASN A 18 -19.06 16.52 -16.89
N THR A 19 -18.98 17.81 -17.21
CA THR A 19 -18.52 18.90 -16.33
C THR A 19 -19.34 19.13 -15.05
N ASN A 20 -20.32 18.27 -14.73
CA ASN A 20 -21.28 18.47 -13.64
C ASN A 20 -21.43 17.30 -12.64
N ASP A 21 -20.84 16.11 -12.85
CA ASP A 21 -21.01 14.97 -11.94
C ASP A 21 -19.69 14.26 -11.61
N CYS A 22 -19.09 14.64 -10.47
CA CYS A 22 -17.96 13.92 -9.88
C CYS A 22 -18.48 12.86 -8.90
N LYS A 23 -18.36 11.57 -9.22
CA LYS A 23 -18.59 10.48 -8.26
C LYS A 23 -17.28 10.08 -7.61
N ALA A 24 -17.29 10.00 -6.29
CA ALA A 24 -16.24 9.39 -5.49
C ALA A 24 -16.46 7.87 -5.46
N PHE A 25 -15.47 7.10 -5.91
CA PHE A 25 -15.49 5.64 -5.81
C PHE A 25 -14.53 5.18 -4.71
N VAL A 26 -14.84 4.05 -4.06
CA VAL A 26 -14.17 3.57 -2.84
C VAL A 26 -13.22 2.41 -3.15
N GLY A 27 -13.26 1.82 -4.36
CA GLY A 27 -12.28 0.83 -4.80
C GLY A 27 -12.23 0.54 -6.30
N ILE A 28 -11.27 -0.29 -6.72
CA ILE A 28 -11.07 -0.73 -8.12
C ILE A 28 -12.32 -1.47 -8.65
N SER A 29 -13.01 -2.21 -7.78
CA SER A 29 -14.23 -2.93 -8.15
C SER A 29 -15.31 -1.97 -8.68
N ASP A 30 -15.46 -0.80 -8.07
CA ASP A 30 -16.48 0.17 -8.49
C ASP A 30 -16.16 0.78 -9.87
N VAL A 31 -14.88 0.97 -10.18
CA VAL A 31 -14.41 1.43 -11.51
C VAL A 31 -14.82 0.45 -12.61
N MET A 32 -14.67 -0.85 -12.32
CA MET A 32 -15.02 -1.93 -13.26
C MET A 32 -16.54 -2.05 -13.42
N GLU A 33 -17.26 -2.01 -12.30
CA GLU A 33 -18.73 -2.09 -12.27
C GLU A 33 -19.37 -0.94 -13.04
N TYR A 34 -18.97 0.30 -12.76
CA TYR A 34 -19.54 1.46 -13.44
C TYR A 34 -19.21 1.49 -14.94
N GLY A 35 -17.98 1.13 -15.33
CA GLY A 35 -17.61 1.03 -16.74
C GLY A 35 -18.46 -0.02 -17.49
N TYR A 36 -18.75 -1.14 -16.82
CA TYR A 36 -19.66 -2.16 -17.34
C TYR A 36 -21.09 -1.63 -17.49
N GLU A 37 -21.63 -0.96 -16.46
CA GLU A 37 -22.98 -0.37 -16.48
C GLU A 37 -23.19 0.59 -17.65
N VAL A 38 -22.21 1.46 -17.91
CA VAL A 38 -22.31 2.44 -19.01
C VAL A 38 -21.77 1.93 -20.35
N SER A 39 -21.39 0.65 -20.42
CA SER A 39 -20.85 0.00 -21.63
C SER A 39 -19.65 0.74 -22.25
N LYS A 40 -18.78 1.32 -21.42
CA LYS A 40 -17.56 2.00 -21.85
C LYS A 40 -16.34 1.46 -21.09
N PRO A 41 -15.18 1.33 -21.74
CA PRO A 41 -13.94 1.02 -21.02
C PRO A 41 -13.60 2.10 -20.01
N SER A 42 -12.98 1.71 -18.90
CA SER A 42 -12.56 2.62 -17.84
C SER A 42 -11.09 3.01 -18.07
N LEU A 43 -10.80 4.31 -18.13
CA LEU A 43 -9.46 4.87 -18.25
C LEU A 43 -9.08 5.52 -16.90
N LEU A 44 -8.19 4.85 -16.18
CA LEU A 44 -7.70 5.26 -14.88
C LEU A 44 -6.37 6.00 -15.04
N CYS A 45 -6.28 7.24 -14.57
CA CYS A 45 -5.05 8.01 -14.53
C CYS A 45 -4.55 8.08 -13.09
N LEU A 46 -3.47 7.36 -12.80
CA LEU A 46 -2.82 7.41 -11.50
C LEU A 46 -1.83 8.57 -11.47
N ILE A 47 -1.88 9.37 -10.41
CA ILE A 47 -0.99 10.50 -10.14
C ILE A 47 -0.48 10.42 -8.71
N ASN A 48 0.68 11.00 -8.40
CA ASN A 48 1.24 11.04 -7.04
C ASN A 48 1.43 12.46 -6.48
N ASP A 49 1.04 13.48 -7.23
CA ASP A 49 0.93 14.88 -6.78
C ASP A 49 -0.22 15.53 -7.57
N SER A 50 -1.16 16.15 -6.86
CA SER A 50 -2.27 16.95 -7.41
C SER A 50 -1.86 17.98 -8.46
N ARG A 51 -0.60 18.45 -8.47
CA ARG A 51 -0.06 19.38 -9.48
C ARG A 51 0.24 18.73 -10.84
N GLN A 52 0.32 17.40 -10.90
CA GLN A 52 0.49 16.64 -12.15
C GLN A 52 -0.84 16.34 -12.86
N SER A 53 -1.98 16.74 -12.27
CA SER A 53 -3.33 16.45 -12.77
C SER A 53 -3.75 17.21 -14.04
N GLN A 54 -2.87 18.02 -14.65
CA GLN A 54 -3.28 18.94 -15.71
C GLN A 54 -2.39 18.84 -16.96
N THR A 55 -2.81 18.01 -17.92
CA THR A 55 -2.56 18.27 -19.35
C THR A 55 -3.39 17.37 -20.27
N VAL A 56 -3.65 16.11 -19.92
CA VAL A 56 -4.34 15.14 -20.81
C VAL A 56 -5.87 15.18 -20.69
N CYS A 57 -6.42 15.55 -19.51
CA CYS A 57 -7.85 15.50 -19.20
C CYS A 57 -8.75 16.50 -19.96
N LYS A 58 -8.17 17.40 -20.76
CA LYS A 58 -8.93 18.44 -21.50
C LYS A 58 -9.31 18.01 -22.92
N ASN A 59 -9.12 16.75 -23.28
CA ASN A 59 -9.47 16.27 -24.61
C ASN A 59 -10.87 15.62 -24.61
N ASP A 60 -11.86 16.32 -25.19
CA ASP A 60 -13.27 15.90 -25.27
C ASP A 60 -13.44 14.49 -25.87
N PHE A 61 -12.48 14.03 -26.68
CA PHE A 61 -12.52 12.68 -27.24
C PHE A 61 -12.37 11.59 -26.17
N LEU A 62 -11.50 11.77 -25.18
CA LEU A 62 -11.27 10.77 -24.14
C LEU A 62 -12.51 10.59 -23.24
N THR A 63 -13.21 11.69 -22.93
CA THR A 63 -14.43 11.67 -22.12
C THR A 63 -15.65 11.12 -22.88
N SER A 64 -15.62 11.15 -24.22
CA SER A 64 -16.66 10.53 -25.05
C SER A 64 -16.56 9.00 -25.09
N ASP A 65 -15.34 8.47 -25.21
CA ASP A 65 -15.08 7.05 -25.51
C ASP A 65 -14.76 6.17 -24.31
N PHE A 66 -14.31 6.78 -23.20
CA PHE A 66 -13.93 6.12 -21.95
C PHE A 66 -14.69 6.72 -20.77
N VAL A 67 -14.85 5.95 -19.70
CA VAL A 67 -15.08 6.53 -18.38
C VAL A 67 -13.73 6.91 -17.79
N TYR A 68 -13.50 8.21 -17.62
CA TYR A 68 -12.20 8.72 -17.17
C TYR A 68 -12.18 8.98 -15.66
N TYR A 69 -11.14 8.48 -15.00
CA TYR A 69 -10.93 8.66 -13.57
C TYR A 69 -9.52 9.20 -13.32
N ILE A 70 -9.42 10.14 -12.39
CA ILE A 70 -8.14 10.57 -11.83
C ILE A 70 -8.05 10.02 -10.41
N VAL A 71 -6.91 9.42 -10.10
CA VAL A 71 -6.66 8.73 -8.85
C VAL A 71 -5.38 9.26 -8.25
N ASP A 72 -5.48 9.86 -7.08
CA ASP A 72 -4.31 10.13 -6.27
C ASP A 72 -3.84 8.80 -5.66
N ASP A 73 -2.74 8.29 -6.21
CA ASP A 73 -2.20 6.97 -5.95
C ASP A 73 -0.81 7.09 -5.33
N SER A 74 -0.72 6.67 -4.06
CA SER A 74 0.56 6.50 -3.40
C SER A 74 1.21 5.20 -3.89
N PRO A 75 2.55 5.10 -3.98
CA PRO A 75 3.23 3.83 -4.24
C PRO A 75 2.82 2.68 -3.30
N ASN A 76 2.26 2.99 -2.13
CA ASN A 76 1.81 2.02 -1.14
C ASN A 76 0.39 1.46 -1.38
N THR A 77 -0.37 1.98 -2.35
CA THR A 77 -1.69 1.43 -2.68
C THR A 77 -1.54 0.10 -3.43
N ILE A 78 -2.65 -0.65 -3.59
CA ILE A 78 -2.65 -1.90 -4.35
C ILE A 78 -2.17 -1.67 -5.80
N LEU A 79 -2.66 -0.62 -6.48
CA LEU A 79 -2.24 -0.32 -7.85
C LEU A 79 -0.79 0.13 -7.94
N GLY A 80 -0.34 1.00 -7.02
CA GLY A 80 1.04 1.44 -6.92
C GLY A 80 2.01 0.26 -6.74
N LYS A 81 1.66 -0.66 -5.83
CA LYS A 81 2.43 -1.90 -5.56
C LYS A 81 2.44 -2.84 -6.77
N MET A 82 1.32 -2.99 -7.50
CA MET A 82 1.24 -3.83 -8.70
C MET A 82 2.15 -3.34 -9.84
N LEU A 83 2.25 -2.03 -10.05
CA LEU A 83 2.99 -1.42 -11.16
C LEU A 83 4.50 -1.26 -10.91
N ASN A 84 4.97 -1.61 -9.71
CA ASN A 84 6.26 -1.19 -9.17
C ASN A 84 7.51 -1.41 -10.07
N PRO A 85 8.38 -0.37 -10.19
CA PRO A 85 8.20 0.98 -9.66
C PRO A 85 7.17 1.77 -10.49
N PRO A 86 6.17 2.43 -9.86
CA PRO A 86 5.18 3.18 -10.63
C PRO A 86 5.80 4.45 -11.22
N VAL A 87 5.56 4.67 -12.51
CA VAL A 87 5.98 5.89 -13.23
C VAL A 87 4.77 6.79 -13.44
N TYR A 88 4.57 7.75 -12.54
CA TYR A 88 3.45 8.67 -12.61
C TYR A 88 3.71 9.86 -13.56
N PRO A 89 2.68 10.36 -14.27
CA PRO A 89 1.36 9.76 -14.42
C PRO A 89 1.36 8.47 -15.24
N VAL A 90 0.53 7.51 -14.86
CA VAL A 90 0.33 6.25 -15.59
C VAL A 90 -1.15 6.01 -15.84
N TYR A 91 -1.47 5.55 -17.04
CA TYR A 91 -2.82 5.31 -17.50
C TYR A 91 -3.08 3.81 -17.56
N ILE A 92 -4.05 3.33 -16.78
CA ILE A 92 -4.51 1.95 -16.80
C ILE A 92 -5.86 1.91 -17.49
N ILE A 93 -5.99 1.05 -18.50
CA ILE A 93 -7.25 0.87 -19.21
C ILE A 93 -7.83 -0.47 -18.82
N PHE A 94 -9.08 -0.44 -18.35
CA PHE A 94 -9.87 -1.61 -18.04
C PHE A 94 -10.94 -1.80 -19.10
N GLU A 95 -11.09 -3.05 -19.52
CA GLU A 95 -12.26 -3.50 -20.24
C GLU A 95 -12.93 -4.58 -19.39
N LYS A 96 -14.17 -4.31 -18.96
CA LYS A 96 -14.88 -5.14 -17.97
C LYS A 96 -14.06 -5.27 -16.69
N ASP A 97 -13.63 -6.48 -16.36
CA ASP A 97 -12.93 -6.86 -15.13
C ASP A 97 -11.42 -7.08 -15.33
N SER A 98 -10.88 -6.67 -16.49
CA SER A 98 -9.50 -6.96 -16.87
C SER A 98 -8.76 -5.69 -17.32
N ILE A 99 -7.51 -5.56 -16.90
CA ILE A 99 -6.56 -4.59 -17.44
C ILE A 99 -6.22 -5.02 -18.86
N VAL A 100 -6.47 -4.14 -19.83
CA VAL A 100 -6.12 -4.39 -21.23
C VAL A 100 -4.85 -3.66 -21.65
N SER A 101 -4.57 -2.51 -21.04
CA SER A 101 -3.40 -1.70 -21.36
C SER A 101 -2.93 -0.89 -20.16
N VAL A 102 -1.61 -0.65 -20.11
CA VAL A 102 -0.97 0.31 -19.22
C VAL A 102 -0.07 1.20 -20.09
N VAL A 103 -0.24 2.51 -20.01
CA VAL A 103 0.43 3.50 -20.87
C VAL A 103 1.07 4.56 -20.00
N CYS A 104 2.36 4.88 -20.22
CA CYS A 104 3.01 5.96 -19.48
C CYS A 104 2.61 7.34 -20.03
N HIS A 105 2.87 8.40 -19.26
CA HIS A 105 2.52 9.76 -19.67
C HIS A 105 3.06 10.18 -21.05
N GLU A 106 4.33 9.90 -21.33
CA GLU A 106 4.94 10.29 -22.61
C GLU A 106 4.30 9.59 -23.82
N GLU A 107 4.00 8.29 -23.68
CA GLU A 107 3.34 7.50 -24.73
C GLU A 107 1.89 7.95 -24.91
N MET A 108 1.18 8.21 -23.82
CA MET A 108 -0.19 8.71 -23.86
C MET A 108 -0.24 10.05 -24.59
N ARG A 109 0.65 10.98 -24.26
CA ARG A 109 0.74 12.29 -24.92
C ARG A 109 0.98 12.15 -26.42
N LYS A 110 1.95 11.32 -26.83
CA LYS A 110 2.25 11.07 -28.25
C LYS A 110 1.05 10.49 -28.99
N LYS A 111 0.28 9.59 -28.37
CA LYS A 111 -0.93 9.02 -28.99
C LYS A 111 -2.04 10.05 -29.13
N VAL A 112 -2.26 10.84 -28.08
CA VAL A 112 -3.30 11.89 -28.09
C VAL A 112 -3.00 12.98 -29.13
N GLU A 113 -1.73 13.37 -29.30
CA GLU A 113 -1.32 14.38 -30.29
C GLU A 113 -1.46 13.91 -31.75
N ASN A 114 -1.37 12.60 -32.01
CA ASN A 114 -1.26 12.05 -33.37
C ASN A 114 -2.52 11.31 -33.87
N SER A 115 -3.54 11.12 -33.03
CA SER A 115 -4.68 10.25 -33.37
C SER A 115 -6.03 10.98 -33.33
N THR A 116 -6.96 10.54 -34.18
CA THR A 116 -8.38 10.96 -34.12
C THR A 116 -9.15 10.10 -33.12
N GLY A 117 -10.26 10.58 -32.55
CA GLY A 117 -10.96 9.95 -31.40
C GLY A 117 -11.18 8.42 -31.52
N LYS A 118 -11.82 7.94 -32.60
CA LYS A 118 -12.08 6.51 -32.80
C LYS A 118 -10.80 5.68 -33.02
N LEU A 119 -9.79 6.25 -33.68
CA LEU A 119 -8.50 5.59 -33.89
C LEU A 119 -7.75 5.47 -32.55
N LEU A 120 -7.77 6.53 -31.76
CA LEU A 120 -7.14 6.60 -30.45
C LEU A 120 -7.69 5.54 -29.50
N LYS A 121 -9.02 5.36 -29.43
CA LYS A 121 -9.64 4.32 -28.60
C LYS A 121 -9.09 2.93 -28.94
N ASN A 122 -9.07 2.57 -30.21
CA ASN A 122 -8.60 1.26 -30.67
C ASN A 122 -7.10 1.08 -30.41
N GLU A 123 -6.29 2.12 -30.62
CA GLU A 123 -4.86 2.07 -30.31
C GLU A 123 -4.59 1.86 -28.82
N LEU A 124 -5.35 2.54 -27.97
CA LEU A 124 -5.21 2.46 -26.52
C LEU A 124 -5.65 1.10 -25.99
N LEU A 125 -6.76 0.54 -26.47
CA LEU A 125 -7.22 -0.81 -26.10
C LEU A 125 -6.25 -1.90 -26.53
N ASN A 126 -5.58 -1.74 -27.69
CA ASN A 126 -4.64 -2.73 -28.21
C ASN A 126 -3.19 -2.52 -27.73
N PHE A 127 -2.90 -1.44 -27.00
CA PHE A 127 -1.53 -1.12 -26.60
C PHE A 127 -0.87 -2.22 -25.77
N GLY A 128 -1.64 -2.85 -24.87
CA GLY A 128 -1.17 -3.96 -24.05
C GLY A 128 -0.72 -5.21 -24.82
N ASN A 129 -1.11 -5.35 -26.11
CA ASN A 129 -0.62 -6.46 -26.95
C ASN A 129 0.90 -6.42 -27.12
N ASN A 130 1.52 -5.23 -27.07
CA ASN A 130 2.96 -5.07 -27.13
C ASN A 130 3.67 -5.65 -25.89
N ASN A 131 2.95 -5.83 -24.77
CA ASN A 131 3.49 -6.37 -23.53
C ASN A 131 2.52 -7.35 -22.85
N ARG A 132 1.99 -8.30 -23.64
CA ARG A 132 0.95 -9.24 -23.18
C ARG A 132 1.34 -10.03 -21.93
N ASN A 133 2.62 -10.40 -21.79
CA ASN A 133 3.10 -11.10 -20.60
C ASN A 133 2.97 -10.25 -19.32
N TYR A 134 3.27 -8.94 -19.43
CA TYR A 134 3.13 -8.01 -18.32
C TYR A 134 1.66 -7.75 -17.99
N ILE A 135 0.82 -7.56 -19.01
CA ILE A 135 -0.63 -7.38 -18.81
C ILE A 135 -1.27 -8.62 -18.16
N ASN A 136 -0.91 -9.82 -18.60
CA ASN A 136 -1.36 -11.06 -17.95
C ASN A 136 -0.92 -11.13 -16.48
N TYR A 137 0.32 -10.73 -16.19
CA TYR A 137 0.81 -10.68 -14.82
C TYR A 137 0.04 -9.67 -13.95
N LEU A 138 -0.20 -8.46 -14.45
CA LEU A 138 -0.99 -7.46 -13.73
C LEU A 138 -2.41 -7.94 -13.47
N ASN A 139 -3.06 -8.57 -14.46
CA ASN A 139 -4.36 -9.21 -14.25
C ASN A 139 -4.31 -10.33 -13.21
N ALA A 140 -3.21 -11.09 -13.14
CA ALA A 140 -3.05 -12.09 -12.10
C ALA A 140 -2.97 -11.46 -10.71
N LEU A 141 -2.19 -10.39 -10.55
CA LEU A 141 -2.13 -9.65 -9.28
C LEU A 141 -3.48 -9.05 -8.88
N LEU A 142 -4.21 -8.50 -9.84
CA LEU A 142 -5.55 -7.95 -9.63
C LEU A 142 -6.54 -9.02 -9.15
N ARG A 143 -6.54 -10.21 -9.77
CA ARG A 143 -7.38 -11.32 -9.33
C ARG A 143 -7.02 -11.78 -7.92
N LEU A 144 -5.72 -11.92 -7.63
CA LEU A 144 -5.24 -12.29 -6.30
C LEU A 144 -5.65 -11.27 -5.24
N SER A 145 -5.53 -9.97 -5.51
CA SER A 145 -5.96 -8.94 -4.55
C SER A 145 -7.47 -8.98 -4.31
N MET A 146 -8.28 -9.15 -5.37
CA MET A 146 -9.73 -9.29 -5.25
C MET A 146 -10.16 -10.51 -4.43
N TYR A 147 -9.46 -11.65 -4.56
CA TYR A 147 -9.75 -12.84 -3.75
C TYR A 147 -9.45 -12.62 -2.26
N LEU A 148 -8.33 -11.98 -1.95
CA LEU A 148 -7.96 -11.64 -0.58
C LEU A 148 -8.97 -10.66 0.06
N GLU A 149 -9.59 -9.79 -0.74
CA GLU A 149 -10.64 -8.88 -0.28
C GLU A 149 -11.99 -9.58 -0.05
N LYS A 150 -12.46 -10.41 -1.00
CA LYS A 150 -13.82 -10.97 -0.99
C LYS A 150 -14.01 -12.18 -0.09
N GLN A 151 -12.93 -12.83 0.35
CA GLN A 151 -12.96 -14.06 1.18
C GLN A 151 -13.79 -15.24 0.61
N ASP A 152 -14.09 -15.22 -0.70
CA ASP A 152 -14.88 -16.27 -1.36
C ASP A 152 -13.98 -17.07 -2.33
N MET A 153 -13.74 -18.34 -1.97
CA MET A 153 -12.65 -19.18 -2.51
C MET A 153 -13.18 -20.34 -3.36
N ASN A 154 -13.92 -20.04 -4.43
CA ASN A 154 -14.58 -21.07 -5.24
C ASN A 154 -13.99 -21.28 -6.65
N TYR A 155 -12.65 -21.21 -6.84
CA TYR A 155 -12.03 -21.26 -8.18
C TYR A 155 -10.66 -21.97 -8.24
N THR A 156 -10.54 -23.21 -7.77
CA THR A 156 -9.27 -23.99 -7.75
C THR A 156 -8.55 -24.10 -9.11
N MET A 157 -9.27 -24.14 -10.24
CA MET A 157 -8.65 -24.16 -11.58
C MET A 157 -8.01 -22.83 -11.97
N GLU A 158 -8.55 -21.70 -11.52
CA GLU A 158 -7.99 -20.37 -11.81
C GLU A 158 -6.67 -20.16 -11.05
N LEU A 159 -6.56 -20.72 -9.84
CA LEU A 159 -5.37 -20.58 -9.00
C LEU A 159 -4.10 -21.15 -9.62
N ASN A 160 -4.15 -22.30 -10.27
CA ASN A 160 -2.96 -22.88 -10.92
C ASN A 160 -2.45 -21.98 -12.05
N TYR A 161 -3.36 -21.34 -12.79
CA TYR A 161 -3.00 -20.39 -13.83
C TYR A 161 -2.38 -19.11 -13.25
N LEU A 162 -2.98 -18.56 -12.19
CA LEU A 162 -2.46 -17.38 -11.48
C LEU A 162 -1.09 -17.65 -10.86
N ASP A 163 -0.92 -18.79 -10.20
CA ASP A 163 0.35 -19.27 -9.62
C ASP A 163 1.44 -19.33 -10.70
N SER A 164 1.13 -19.93 -11.85
CA SER A 164 2.06 -20.01 -12.98
C SER A 164 2.51 -18.63 -13.49
N LEU A 165 1.57 -17.69 -13.65
CA LEU A 165 1.88 -16.34 -14.10
C LEU A 165 2.75 -15.57 -13.09
N VAL A 166 2.45 -15.71 -11.79
CA VAL A 166 3.22 -15.07 -10.71
C VAL A 166 4.63 -15.64 -10.63
N ARG A 167 4.77 -16.97 -10.60
CA ARG A 167 6.07 -17.64 -10.52
C ARG A 167 6.95 -17.34 -11.72
N LYS A 168 6.36 -17.21 -12.91
CA LYS A 168 7.09 -16.85 -14.14
C LYS A 168 7.74 -15.46 -14.05
N GLN A 169 7.08 -14.49 -13.44
CA GLN A 169 7.64 -13.14 -13.26
C GLN A 169 8.57 -13.04 -12.05
N ASN A 170 8.39 -13.93 -11.05
CA ASN A 170 9.28 -14.06 -9.90
C ASN A 170 9.48 -12.75 -9.08
N LYS A 171 8.52 -11.83 -9.15
CA LYS A 171 8.56 -10.55 -8.41
C LYS A 171 8.03 -10.72 -6.99
N PHE A 172 8.59 -9.96 -6.05
CA PHE A 172 8.26 -10.01 -4.62
C PHE A 172 6.76 -9.89 -4.34
N TYR A 173 6.11 -8.83 -4.83
CA TYR A 173 4.71 -8.56 -4.48
C TYR A 173 3.75 -9.67 -4.95
N GLY A 174 3.97 -10.20 -6.15
CA GLY A 174 3.18 -11.33 -6.64
C GLY A 174 3.36 -12.58 -5.79
N LYS A 175 4.60 -12.93 -5.43
CA LYS A 175 4.88 -14.04 -4.51
C LYS A 175 4.20 -13.83 -3.16
N TYR A 176 4.24 -12.61 -2.63
CA TYR A 176 3.59 -12.26 -1.37
C TYR A 176 2.07 -12.46 -1.42
N LEU A 177 1.37 -11.93 -2.44
CA LEU A 177 -0.08 -12.11 -2.58
C LEU A 177 -0.45 -13.60 -2.69
N LEU A 178 0.34 -14.35 -3.43
CA LEU A 178 0.14 -15.79 -3.58
C LEU A 178 0.38 -16.54 -2.24
N ALA A 179 1.40 -16.14 -1.47
CA ALA A 179 1.64 -16.68 -0.12
C ALA A 179 0.50 -16.32 0.86
N GLN A 180 -0.11 -15.13 0.74
CA GLN A 180 -1.30 -14.76 1.53
C GLN A 180 -2.45 -15.70 1.21
N LEU A 181 -2.70 -15.94 -0.07
CA LEU A 181 -3.81 -16.77 -0.50
C LEU A 181 -3.66 -18.22 -0.04
N TYR A 182 -2.44 -18.77 -0.12
CA TYR A 182 -2.19 -20.13 0.33
C TYR A 182 -2.35 -20.30 1.85
N LYS A 183 -2.33 -19.25 2.68
CA LYS A 183 -2.56 -19.39 4.14
C LYS A 183 -3.85 -20.12 4.47
N ASP A 184 -4.92 -19.85 3.72
CA ASP A 184 -6.23 -20.47 3.95
C ASP A 184 -6.46 -21.73 3.08
N LEU A 185 -5.58 -22.02 2.10
CA LEU A 185 -5.71 -23.15 1.18
C LEU A 185 -4.74 -24.31 1.44
N ASP A 186 -3.46 -23.99 1.62
CA ASP A 186 -2.35 -24.93 1.81
C ASP A 186 -1.28 -24.25 2.67
N VAL A 187 -1.41 -24.44 3.99
CA VAL A 187 -0.53 -23.84 5.00
C VAL A 187 0.93 -24.19 4.75
N LYS A 188 1.23 -25.42 4.31
CA LYS A 188 2.60 -25.86 4.08
C LYS A 188 3.23 -25.08 2.91
N ASN A 189 2.50 -24.97 1.81
CA ASN A 189 2.97 -24.19 0.66
C ASN A 189 3.11 -22.70 1.03
N ALA A 190 2.17 -22.16 1.81
CA ALA A 190 2.26 -20.80 2.32
C ALA A 190 3.55 -20.58 3.14
N ASP A 191 3.86 -21.49 4.07
CA ASP A 191 5.07 -21.43 4.91
C ASP A 191 6.36 -21.51 4.08
N GLU A 192 6.41 -22.39 3.08
CA GLU A 192 7.54 -22.48 2.15
C GLU A 192 7.73 -21.16 1.39
N MET A 193 6.64 -20.53 0.93
CA MET A 193 6.67 -19.25 0.25
C MET A 193 7.07 -18.09 1.15
N TYR A 194 6.52 -17.98 2.36
CA TYR A 194 7.00 -17.02 3.36
C TYR A 194 8.48 -17.24 3.67
N SER A 195 8.93 -18.50 3.61
CA SER A 195 10.33 -18.81 3.80
C SER A 195 11.25 -18.31 2.70
N ASP A 196 10.88 -18.57 1.45
CA ASP A 196 11.55 -18.00 0.28
C ASP A 196 11.57 -16.47 0.34
N LEU A 197 10.42 -15.85 0.57
CA LEU A 197 10.28 -14.39 0.66
C LEU A 197 11.19 -13.82 1.74
N TRP A 198 11.26 -14.42 2.92
CA TRP A 198 12.16 -13.93 3.97
C TRP A 198 13.64 -14.05 3.60
N VAL A 199 14.06 -15.21 3.09
CA VAL A 199 15.48 -15.50 2.86
C VAL A 199 16.02 -14.77 1.62
N ASN A 200 15.19 -14.63 0.59
CA ASN A 200 15.61 -14.18 -0.73
C ASN A 200 15.13 -12.76 -1.11
N SER A 201 14.42 -12.05 -0.22
CA SER A 201 14.10 -10.64 -0.47
C SER A 201 15.36 -9.79 -0.51
N THR A 202 15.45 -8.94 -1.52
CA THR A 202 16.52 -7.96 -1.65
C THR A 202 16.29 -6.77 -0.71
N LYS A 203 17.34 -5.95 -0.53
CA LYS A 203 17.16 -4.66 0.15
C LYS A 203 16.05 -3.86 -0.52
N ASN A 204 16.04 -3.78 -1.84
CA ASN A 204 15.05 -3.01 -2.60
C ASN A 204 13.61 -3.48 -2.33
N ASP A 205 13.37 -4.79 -2.28
CA ASP A 205 12.05 -5.33 -1.95
C ASP A 205 11.57 -4.87 -0.56
N MET A 206 12.48 -4.83 0.43
CA MET A 206 12.17 -4.36 1.78
C MET A 206 11.90 -2.84 1.83
N GLU A 207 12.48 -2.06 0.92
CA GLU A 207 12.25 -0.62 0.82
C GLU A 207 10.94 -0.29 0.10
N GLU A 208 10.61 -1.06 -0.94
CA GLU A 208 9.42 -0.88 -1.77
C GLU A 208 8.16 -1.46 -1.12
N TYR A 209 8.28 -2.57 -0.37
CA TYR A 209 7.15 -3.28 0.25
C TYR A 209 7.35 -3.51 1.76
N PRO A 210 7.55 -2.44 2.56
CA PRO A 210 7.89 -2.59 3.97
C PRO A 210 6.77 -3.23 4.79
N GLU A 211 5.50 -3.04 4.41
CA GLU A 211 4.34 -3.60 5.13
C GLU A 211 4.20 -5.10 4.88
N GLU A 212 4.31 -5.51 3.62
CA GLU A 212 4.31 -6.91 3.21
C GLU A 212 5.49 -7.66 3.83
N PHE A 213 6.67 -7.02 3.84
CA PHE A 213 7.84 -7.58 4.48
C PHE A 213 7.62 -7.77 5.98
N ILE A 214 7.09 -6.76 6.69
CA ILE A 214 6.71 -6.91 8.10
C ILE A 214 5.71 -8.05 8.29
N ASP A 215 4.73 -8.21 7.41
CA ASP A 215 3.74 -9.29 7.52
C ASP A 215 4.36 -10.68 7.31
N ILE A 216 5.25 -10.83 6.32
CA ILE A 216 6.06 -12.04 6.12
C ILE A 216 6.83 -12.37 7.41
N MET A 217 7.41 -11.35 8.06
CA MET A 217 8.14 -11.52 9.31
C MET A 217 7.24 -11.99 10.45
N LYS A 218 6.03 -11.45 10.58
CA LYS A 218 5.06 -11.88 11.61
C LYS A 218 4.63 -13.33 11.44
N CYS A 219 4.53 -13.82 10.21
CA CYS A 219 4.02 -15.15 9.91
C CYS A 219 5.02 -16.27 10.21
N LYS A 220 6.32 -15.94 10.36
CA LYS A 220 7.30 -16.93 10.80
C LYS A 220 7.37 -16.93 12.32
N ASP A 221 6.90 -18.02 12.93
CA ASP A 221 7.15 -18.40 14.34
C ASP A 221 8.65 -18.60 14.69
N HIS A 222 9.56 -18.09 13.85
CA HIS A 222 11.02 -18.23 13.93
C HIS A 222 11.76 -16.90 13.76
N LEU A 223 11.12 -15.75 14.04
CA LEU A 223 11.91 -14.54 14.27
C LEU A 223 12.86 -14.83 15.44
N VAL A 224 14.16 -14.70 15.20
CA VAL A 224 15.14 -14.77 16.30
C VAL A 224 14.77 -13.65 17.26
N LEU A 225 14.31 -14.06 18.45
CA LEU A 225 13.83 -13.14 19.45
C LEU A 225 15.01 -12.34 19.99
N VAL A 226 14.81 -11.04 20.13
CA VAL A 226 15.72 -10.17 20.87
C VAL A 226 15.16 -9.96 22.28
N ASN A 227 16.05 -9.77 23.27
CA ASN A 227 15.59 -9.39 24.59
C ASN A 227 15.19 -7.91 24.56
N LYS A 228 14.13 -7.56 25.28
CA LYS A 228 13.67 -6.17 25.36
C LYS A 228 14.75 -5.26 25.94
N GLU A 229 15.54 -5.78 26.88
CA GLU A 229 16.62 -5.10 27.58
C GLU A 229 17.78 -4.74 26.65
N ASP A 230 17.92 -5.43 25.51
CA ASP A 230 18.93 -5.10 24.50
C ASP A 230 18.51 -3.89 23.64
N ILE A 231 17.26 -3.46 23.72
CA ILE A 231 16.74 -2.28 22.99
C ILE A 231 16.75 -1.08 23.95
N LEU A 232 17.87 -0.38 24.00
CA LEU A 232 18.08 0.71 24.96
C LEU A 232 17.57 2.03 24.42
N PHE A 233 16.50 2.54 25.02
CA PHE A 233 15.99 3.89 24.80
C PHE A 233 16.75 4.91 25.64
N ASP A 234 16.99 6.11 25.10
CA ASP A 234 17.59 7.23 25.85
C ASP A 234 16.70 7.65 27.03
N TYR A 235 15.39 7.59 26.81
CA TYR A 235 14.35 7.84 27.79
C TYR A 235 13.07 7.10 27.36
N THR A 236 12.24 6.72 28.32
CA THR A 236 10.94 6.04 28.04
C THR A 236 9.74 6.90 28.42
N GLU A 237 9.96 8.08 28.99
CA GLU A 237 8.92 9.05 29.33
C GLU A 237 9.30 10.46 28.86
N TYR A 238 8.34 11.19 28.29
CA TYR A 238 8.53 12.56 27.86
C TYR A 238 7.37 13.46 28.33
N ASP A 239 7.69 14.55 29.02
CA ASP A 239 6.70 15.56 29.45
C ASP A 239 6.80 16.79 28.55
N PHE A 240 5.73 17.06 27.80
CA PHE A 240 5.60 18.27 26.98
C PHE A 240 5.37 19.54 27.81
N GLY A 241 5.11 19.40 29.11
CA GLY A 241 4.76 20.51 29.99
C GLY A 241 3.40 21.10 29.63
N ILE A 242 3.29 22.43 29.69
CA ILE A 242 2.06 23.15 29.38
C ILE A 242 1.97 23.41 27.89
N ILE A 243 0.85 23.00 27.27
CA ILE A 243 0.56 23.23 25.86
C ILE A 243 -0.81 23.89 25.69
N SER A 244 -0.95 24.74 24.69
CA SER A 244 -2.23 25.34 24.32
C SER A 244 -3.14 24.29 23.64
N PRO A 245 -4.47 24.41 23.77
CA PRO A 245 -5.41 23.54 23.06
C PRO A 245 -5.15 23.56 21.55
N ASN A 246 -5.30 22.40 20.90
CA ASN A 246 -5.06 22.20 19.47
C ASN A 246 -3.62 22.44 18.98
N LYS A 247 -2.65 22.72 19.86
CA LYS A 247 -1.24 22.77 19.50
C LYS A 247 -0.72 21.34 19.27
N GLU A 248 -0.12 21.11 18.11
CA GLU A 248 0.64 19.88 17.84
C GLU A 248 2.04 20.00 18.45
N VAL A 249 2.45 18.98 19.20
CA VAL A 249 3.79 18.84 19.77
C VAL A 249 4.37 17.48 19.39
N THR A 250 5.70 17.38 19.29
CA THR A 250 6.39 16.17 18.83
C THR A 250 7.59 15.86 19.72
N CYS A 251 7.81 14.59 20.05
CA CYS A 251 9.03 14.10 20.69
C CYS A 251 9.59 12.88 19.93
N ASN A 252 10.89 12.60 20.11
CA ASN A 252 11.58 11.49 19.43
C ASN A 252 12.22 10.56 20.46
N PHE A 253 11.65 9.38 20.63
CA PHE A 253 12.21 8.32 21.47
C PHE A 253 13.29 7.59 20.68
N SER A 254 14.54 8.04 20.83
CA SER A 254 15.71 7.40 20.23
C SER A 254 16.11 6.15 21.02
N PHE A 255 16.52 5.10 20.31
CA PHE A 255 16.98 3.85 20.91
C PHE A 255 18.12 3.21 20.11
N THR A 256 18.90 2.37 20.77
CA THR A 256 19.96 1.54 20.15
C THR A 256 19.60 0.06 20.26
N ASN A 257 19.72 -0.69 19.16
CA ASN A 257 19.62 -2.15 19.19
C ASN A 257 20.99 -2.74 19.57
N ASN A 258 21.19 -3.12 20.84
CA ASN A 258 22.43 -3.75 21.31
C ASN A 258 22.40 -5.28 21.22
N SER A 259 21.36 -5.88 20.62
CA SER A 259 21.30 -7.32 20.44
C SER A 259 22.20 -7.78 19.28
N SER A 260 22.48 -9.07 19.23
CA SER A 260 23.22 -9.69 18.10
C SER A 260 22.35 -9.90 16.85
N ASN A 261 21.05 -9.62 16.92
CA ASN A 261 20.10 -9.83 15.83
C ASN A 261 19.44 -8.51 15.40
N LYS A 262 18.74 -8.54 14.27
CA LYS A 262 17.94 -7.38 13.86
C LYS A 262 16.75 -7.22 14.80
N PHE A 263 16.50 -6.01 15.27
CA PHE A 263 15.25 -5.66 15.95
C PHE A 263 14.22 -5.22 14.93
N ILE A 264 13.01 -5.75 15.02
CA ILE A 264 11.94 -5.45 14.07
C ILE A 264 10.75 -4.95 14.85
N ILE A 265 10.30 -3.74 14.53
CA ILE A 265 9.06 -3.16 15.04
C ILE A 265 7.95 -3.47 14.04
N HIS A 266 7.03 -4.33 14.42
CA HIS A 266 5.96 -4.77 13.54
C HIS A 266 4.62 -4.06 13.81
N ASN A 267 4.52 -3.34 14.94
CA ASN A 267 3.38 -2.51 15.29
C ASN A 267 3.75 -1.48 16.37
N VAL A 268 3.09 -0.32 16.35
CA VAL A 268 3.14 0.68 17.42
C VAL A 268 1.72 1.14 17.72
N ILE A 269 1.22 0.79 18.90
CA ILE A 269 -0.18 1.00 19.31
C ILE A 269 -0.25 2.23 20.22
N THR A 270 -1.22 3.11 19.95
CA THR A 270 -1.60 4.23 20.82
C THR A 270 -3.06 4.11 21.25
N THR A 271 -3.40 4.68 22.41
CA THR A 271 -4.73 4.51 23.03
C THR A 271 -5.83 5.42 22.47
N CYS A 272 -5.49 6.48 21.74
CA CYS A 272 -6.41 7.45 21.13
C CYS A 272 -5.86 7.95 19.79
N GLY A 273 -6.73 8.44 18.91
CA GLY A 273 -6.32 9.16 17.68
C GLY A 273 -5.62 10.52 17.93
N CYS A 274 -5.47 10.92 19.19
CA CYS A 274 -4.76 12.13 19.60
C CYS A 274 -3.23 11.97 19.66
N THR A 275 -2.72 10.75 19.45
CA THR A 275 -1.31 10.41 19.43
C THR A 275 -0.97 9.61 18.18
N VAL A 276 -0.08 10.14 17.33
CA VAL A 276 0.31 9.53 16.06
C VAL A 276 1.79 9.17 16.10
N PRO A 277 2.15 7.87 16.13
CA PRO A 277 3.54 7.43 16.06
C PRO A 277 4.03 7.34 14.60
N VAL A 278 5.30 7.64 14.39
CA VAL A 278 6.04 7.47 13.14
C VAL A 278 7.35 6.76 13.47
N TRP A 279 7.64 5.65 12.78
CA TRP A 279 8.82 4.83 13.04
C TRP A 279 9.34 4.21 11.74
N ASN A 280 10.59 3.75 11.78
CA ASN A 280 11.17 3.01 10.68
C ASN A 280 10.56 1.59 10.59
N ARG A 281 9.97 1.27 9.43
CA ARG A 281 9.39 -0.06 9.16
C ARG A 281 10.44 -1.11 8.76
N LYS A 282 11.71 -0.70 8.58
CA LYS A 282 12.80 -1.61 8.22
C LYS A 282 13.38 -2.27 9.48
N PRO A 283 13.93 -3.50 9.38
CA PRO A 283 14.69 -4.11 10.46
C PRO A 283 15.89 -3.24 10.88
N ILE A 284 16.04 -3.01 12.18
CA ILE A 284 17.12 -2.24 12.79
C ILE A 284 18.29 -3.20 13.08
N ALA A 285 19.45 -2.95 12.45
CA ALA A 285 20.61 -3.84 12.56
C ALA A 285 21.25 -3.85 13.96
N PRO A 286 22.03 -4.89 14.32
CA PRO A 286 22.84 -4.90 15.53
C PRO A 286 23.72 -3.65 15.67
N ASN A 287 23.80 -3.11 16.88
CA ASN A 287 24.56 -1.93 17.27
C ASN A 287 24.21 -0.65 16.49
N THR A 288 23.02 -0.57 15.90
CA THR A 288 22.54 0.63 15.21
C THR A 288 21.46 1.35 16.01
N ARG A 289 21.40 2.67 15.81
CA ARG A 289 20.43 3.57 16.46
C ARG A 289 19.29 3.91 15.52
N ASP A 290 18.09 4.00 16.06
CA ASP A 290 16.89 4.46 15.36
C ASP A 290 15.99 5.25 16.33
N SER A 291 14.83 5.72 15.88
CA SER A 291 13.91 6.48 16.73
C SER A 291 12.44 6.27 16.37
N ILE A 292 11.58 6.51 17.36
CA ILE A 292 10.12 6.59 17.19
C ILE A 292 9.70 8.03 17.47
N SER A 293 9.20 8.71 16.44
CA SER A 293 8.64 10.06 16.56
C SER A 293 7.18 9.98 16.96
N VAL A 294 6.78 10.71 17.99
CA VAL A 294 5.41 10.72 18.49
C VAL A 294 4.86 12.13 18.43
N LYS A 295 3.81 12.31 17.61
CA LYS A 295 3.05 13.55 17.52
C LYS A 295 1.85 13.49 18.45
N PHE A 296 1.60 14.55 19.19
CA PHE A 296 0.46 14.68 20.10
C PHE A 296 -0.28 15.98 19.84
N LYS A 297 -1.62 15.89 19.77
CA LYS A 297 -2.52 17.04 19.64
C LYS A 297 -3.83 16.74 20.35
N SER A 298 -4.25 17.63 21.25
CA SER A 298 -5.51 17.49 22.00
C SER A 298 -6.24 18.82 22.08
N ASN A 299 -7.57 18.77 21.99
CA ASN A 299 -8.47 19.89 22.28
C ASN A 299 -9.04 19.82 23.71
N TYR A 300 -8.90 18.69 24.40
CA TYR A 300 -9.35 18.52 25.78
C TYR A 300 -8.35 19.14 26.76
N THR A 301 -8.85 20.03 27.63
CA THR A 301 -8.08 20.67 28.69
C THR A 301 -7.81 19.71 29.85
N GLY A 302 -6.78 20.01 30.66
CA GLY A 302 -6.35 19.18 31.78
C GLY A 302 -5.09 18.36 31.49
N VAL A 303 -4.76 17.43 32.40
CA VAL A 303 -3.56 16.60 32.28
C VAL A 303 -3.87 15.37 31.43
N SER A 304 -3.03 15.15 30.41
CA SER A 304 -3.10 13.99 29.53
C SER A 304 -1.89 13.10 29.75
N HIS A 305 -2.15 11.80 29.95
CA HIS A 305 -1.15 10.74 29.97
C HIS A 305 -1.44 9.77 28.83
N LYS A 306 -0.43 9.44 28.03
CA LYS A 306 -0.56 8.47 26.93
C LYS A 306 0.54 7.44 27.00
N THR A 307 0.16 6.19 26.76
CA THR A 307 1.08 5.07 26.62
C THR A 307 1.18 4.71 25.14
N ILE A 308 2.40 4.52 24.67
CA ILE A 308 2.74 4.03 23.34
C ILE A 308 3.31 2.63 23.53
N ILE A 309 2.68 1.63 22.92
CA ILE A 309 3.08 0.23 23.05
C ILE A 309 3.74 -0.20 21.75
N ILE A 310 5.00 -0.61 21.82
CA ILE A 310 5.78 -1.12 20.69
C ILE A 310 5.72 -2.64 20.73
N GLU A 311 5.29 -3.22 19.61
CA GLU A 311 5.32 -4.66 19.39
C GLU A 311 6.36 -4.98 18.31
N GLY A 312 7.25 -5.90 18.63
CA GLY A 312 8.34 -6.32 17.76
C GLY A 312 8.71 -7.77 18.00
N ASN A 313 9.86 -8.21 17.50
CA ASN A 313 10.42 -9.55 17.77
C ASN A 313 11.01 -9.68 19.20
N CYS A 314 10.34 -9.08 20.18
CA CYS A 314 10.61 -9.23 21.61
C CYS A 314 9.49 -10.08 22.23
N LYS A 315 9.81 -10.96 23.19
CA LYS A 315 8.77 -11.68 23.96
C LYS A 315 7.84 -10.74 24.71
N GLN A 316 8.37 -9.60 25.15
CA GLN A 316 7.65 -8.60 25.92
C GLN A 316 7.50 -7.31 25.10
N LYS A 317 6.36 -6.66 25.25
CA LYS A 317 6.10 -5.35 24.64
C LYS A 317 6.96 -4.26 25.30
N ILE A 318 7.36 -3.27 24.52
CA ILE A 318 8.07 -2.09 25.03
C ILE A 318 7.04 -0.97 25.21
N GLU A 319 7.11 -0.26 26.33
CA GLU A 319 6.16 0.81 26.66
C GLU A 319 6.91 2.14 26.76
N LEU A 320 6.39 3.15 26.07
CA LEU A 320 6.82 4.54 26.19
C LEU A 320 5.65 5.38 26.69
N LYS A 321 5.94 6.48 27.36
CA LYS A 321 4.94 7.36 27.96
C LYS A 321 5.14 8.79 27.52
N ILE A 322 4.04 9.49 27.25
CA ILE A 322 4.06 10.94 27.11
C ILE A 322 3.07 11.59 28.08
N ARG A 323 3.41 12.79 28.53
CA ARG A 323 2.57 13.62 29.38
C ARG A 323 2.45 15.03 28.81
N ALA A 324 1.30 15.66 29.01
CA ALA A 324 1.10 17.09 28.72
C ALA A 324 0.02 17.66 29.66
N SER A 325 0.11 18.96 29.95
CA SER A 325 -0.94 19.73 30.62
C SER A 325 -1.54 20.73 29.62
N ILE A 326 -2.81 20.54 29.24
CA ILE A 326 -3.49 21.39 28.27
C ILE A 326 -4.24 22.51 29.01
N CYS A 327 -3.81 23.75 28.83
CA CYS A 327 -4.38 24.93 29.49
C CYS A 327 -4.71 26.02 28.48
N ASN A 328 -5.84 26.71 28.69
CA ASN A 328 -6.30 27.83 27.86
C ASN A 328 -5.39 29.06 27.96
#